data_AF-A0A0C9TGV0-F1
#
_entry.id   AF-A0A0C9TGV0-F1
#
_cell.length_a   1.000
_cell.length_b   1.000
_cell.length_c   1.000
_cell.angle_alpha   90.00
_cell.angle_beta   90.00
_cell.angle_gamma   90.00
#
_symmetry.space_group_name_H-M   'P 1'
#
loop_
_entity.id
_entity.type
_entity.pdbx_description
1 polymer ?
#
loop_
_entity_poly.entity_id
_entity_poly.type
_entity_poly.pdbx_seq_one_letter_code
_entity_poly.pdbx_strand_id
1 'polypeptide(L)'
;MIPDEQKLTEQYVQDSFHSYLKSSLTHAKVEKLLEPEVLASAEGDLMITGPALCLYFAALRSTTNPPSVPLPRTSKSAPPRELTESNCPPAFIGFLRVWSSNVPMIQNLEPQHQHDLARVICGLPHLSNPLERSIPGIAADLRAVAIEISQRRSFQDRYANDLQAALDAGSNGSSLKVKASFVPPPVYDGAGYSDGKYGGKYGSPPASPASAFPP
;
A
#
# COMPACT_ATOMS: atom_id res chain seq x y z
N MET A 1 8.48 -30.45 9.79
CA MET A 1 7.83 -30.14 8.51
C MET A 1 6.34 -30.04 8.78
N ILE A 2 5.75 -28.85 8.63
CA ILE A 2 4.30 -28.70 8.65
C ILE A 2 3.79 -29.12 7.24
N PRO A 3 2.76 -29.98 7.13
CA PRO A 3 2.22 -30.38 5.83
C PRO A 3 1.74 -29.16 5.02
N ASP A 4 1.89 -29.17 3.69
CA ASP A 4 1.42 -28.08 2.81
C ASP A 4 -0.09 -27.79 2.96
N GLU A 5 -0.88 -28.71 3.53
CA GLU A 5 -2.31 -28.53 3.87
C GLU A 5 -2.59 -27.44 4.93
N GLN A 6 -1.58 -26.93 5.65
CA GLN A 6 -1.75 -25.85 6.62
C GLN A 6 -1.43 -24.46 6.08
N LYS A 7 -0.83 -24.35 4.90
CA LYS A 7 -0.57 -23.05 4.27
C LYS A 7 -1.85 -22.43 3.73
N LEU A 8 -1.93 -21.13 3.85
CA LEU A 8 -2.97 -20.34 3.23
C LEU A 8 -2.74 -20.28 1.72
N THR A 9 -3.82 -20.17 0.96
CA THR A 9 -3.72 -19.88 -0.47
C THR A 9 -3.37 -18.42 -0.67
N GLU A 10 -2.65 -18.11 -1.74
CA GLU A 10 -2.37 -16.72 -2.11
C GLU A 10 -3.65 -15.92 -2.29
N GLN A 11 -4.66 -16.52 -2.91
CA GLN A 11 -5.96 -15.90 -3.11
C GLN A 11 -6.61 -15.47 -1.79
N TYR A 12 -6.58 -16.34 -0.78
CA TYR A 12 -7.17 -16.03 0.53
C TYR A 12 -6.44 -14.88 1.24
N VAL A 13 -5.11 -14.84 1.15
CA VAL A 13 -4.31 -13.74 1.72
C VAL A 13 -4.59 -12.42 0.98
N GLN A 14 -4.69 -12.46 -0.35
CA GLN A 14 -5.05 -11.29 -1.16
C GLN A 14 -6.46 -10.78 -0.80
N ASP A 15 -7.46 -11.66 -0.77
CA ASP A 15 -8.84 -11.30 -0.39
C ASP A 15 -8.91 -10.69 1.01
N SER A 16 -8.16 -11.27 1.94
CA SER A 16 -8.05 -10.75 3.31
C SER A 16 -7.44 -9.35 3.33
N PHE A 17 -6.35 -9.13 2.58
CA PHE A 17 -5.70 -7.83 2.46
C PHE A 17 -6.65 -6.77 1.89
N HIS A 18 -7.36 -7.07 0.80
CA HIS A 18 -8.34 -6.16 0.21
C HIS A 18 -9.48 -5.80 1.20
N SER A 19 -9.96 -6.76 2.00
CA SER A 19 -10.95 -6.48 3.04
C SER A 19 -10.40 -5.53 4.12
N TYR A 20 -9.15 -5.74 4.54
CA TYR A 20 -8.48 -4.87 5.51
C TYR A 20 -8.19 -3.48 4.95
N LEU A 21 -7.83 -3.40 3.68
CA LEU A 21 -7.54 -2.15 2.98
C LEU A 21 -8.77 -1.24 2.98
N LYS A 22 -9.96 -1.76 2.64
CA LYS A 22 -11.21 -0.99 2.71
C LYS A 22 -11.42 -0.37 4.09
N SER A 23 -11.33 -1.19 5.14
CA SER A 23 -11.50 -0.72 6.52
C SER A 23 -10.45 0.32 6.91
N SER A 24 -9.21 0.15 6.43
CA SER A 24 -8.10 1.05 6.73
C SER A 24 -8.27 2.41 6.04
N LEU A 25 -8.72 2.42 4.78
CA LEU A 25 -9.02 3.64 4.04
C LEU A 25 -10.22 4.38 4.65
N THR A 26 -11.27 3.67 5.05
CA THR A 26 -12.40 4.27 5.77
C THR A 26 -11.95 4.89 7.09
N HIS A 27 -11.10 4.21 7.85
CA HIS A 27 -10.57 4.75 9.11
C HIS A 27 -9.70 6.00 8.86
N ALA A 28 -8.80 5.96 7.87
CA ALA A 28 -7.97 7.10 7.49
C ALA A 28 -8.81 8.31 7.03
N LYS A 29 -9.94 8.07 6.36
CA LYS A 29 -10.91 9.12 6.01
C LYS A 29 -11.54 9.76 7.24
N VAL A 30 -12.02 8.94 8.18
CA VAL A 30 -12.68 9.41 9.42
C VAL A 30 -11.72 10.23 10.29
N GLU A 31 -10.47 9.77 10.38
CA GLU A 31 -9.38 10.47 11.11
C GLU A 31 -8.81 11.67 10.35
N LYS A 32 -9.37 12.03 9.17
CA LYS A 32 -8.90 13.12 8.30
C LYS A 32 -7.41 13.02 7.92
N LEU A 33 -6.90 11.80 7.82
CA LEU A 33 -5.58 11.51 7.27
C LEU A 33 -5.60 11.51 5.73
N LEU A 34 -6.78 11.22 5.16
CA LEU A 34 -7.03 11.25 3.72
C LEU A 34 -8.35 11.98 3.46
N GLU A 35 -8.30 13.07 2.68
CA GLU A 35 -9.51 13.80 2.28
C GLU A 35 -10.34 12.99 1.28
N PRO A 36 -11.68 13.12 1.28
CA PRO A 36 -12.58 12.41 0.37
C PRO A 36 -12.21 12.61 -1.11
N GLU A 37 -11.76 13.81 -1.48
CA GLU A 37 -11.35 14.15 -2.84
C GLU A 37 -10.06 13.41 -3.26
N VAL A 38 -9.13 13.19 -2.33
CA VAL A 38 -7.89 12.42 -2.58
C VAL A 38 -8.22 10.94 -2.77
N LEU A 39 -9.10 10.39 -1.92
CA LEU A 39 -9.60 9.01 -2.07
C LEU A 39 -10.36 8.79 -3.39
N ALA A 40 -11.11 9.80 -3.83
CA ALA A 40 -11.92 9.76 -5.04
C ALA A 40 -11.12 9.88 -6.33
N SER A 41 -10.20 10.85 -6.36
CA SER A 41 -9.32 11.09 -7.51
C SER A 41 -8.27 9.99 -7.67
N ALA A 42 -7.96 9.28 -6.57
CA ALA A 42 -6.77 8.44 -6.46
C ALA A 42 -5.49 9.19 -6.84
N GLU A 43 -5.48 10.52 -6.69
CA GLU A 43 -4.33 11.36 -6.98
C GLU A 43 -3.18 11.10 -5.99
N GLY A 44 -1.95 11.24 -6.49
CA GLY A 44 -0.72 11.00 -5.75
C GLY A 44 -0.37 9.51 -5.59
N ASP A 45 0.49 9.21 -4.61
CA ASP A 45 0.97 7.85 -4.31
C ASP A 45 -0.10 6.99 -3.60
N LEU A 46 -1.40 7.20 -3.83
CA LEU A 46 -2.46 6.55 -3.03
C LEU A 46 -2.42 5.01 -3.13
N MET A 47 -2.03 4.49 -4.30
CA MET A 47 -1.76 3.07 -4.51
C MET A 47 -0.68 2.51 -3.56
N ILE A 48 0.18 3.35 -3.02
CA ILE A 48 1.23 2.98 -2.05
C ILE A 48 0.77 3.36 -0.64
N THR A 49 0.28 4.58 -0.46
CA THR A 49 -0.17 5.12 0.84
C THR A 49 -1.28 4.28 1.47
N GLY A 50 -2.30 3.86 0.70
CA GLY A 50 -3.40 3.06 1.20
C GLY A 50 -2.95 1.71 1.79
N PRO A 51 -2.24 0.88 1.01
CA PRO A 51 -1.63 -0.35 1.51
C PRO A 51 -0.66 -0.14 2.68
N ALA A 52 0.14 0.92 2.67
CA ALA A 52 1.05 1.23 3.78
C ALA A 52 0.29 1.57 5.09
N LEU A 53 -0.79 2.36 5.01
CA LEU A 53 -1.68 2.60 6.16
C LEU A 53 -2.35 1.32 6.64
N CYS A 54 -2.74 0.43 5.72
CA CYS A 54 -3.30 -0.87 6.08
C CYS A 54 -2.31 -1.71 6.89
N LEU A 55 -1.04 -1.75 6.49
CA LEU A 55 0.03 -2.45 7.21
C LEU A 55 0.31 -1.81 8.59
N TYR A 56 0.30 -0.48 8.67
CA TYR A 56 0.44 0.26 9.92
C TYR A 56 -0.69 -0.06 10.91
N PHE A 57 -1.95 0.03 10.49
CA PHE A 57 -3.07 -0.31 11.37
C PHE A 57 -3.11 -1.80 11.74
N ALA A 58 -2.65 -2.68 10.85
CA ALA A 58 -2.48 -4.09 11.18
C ALA A 58 -1.42 -4.29 12.28
N ALA A 59 -0.32 -3.55 12.23
CA ALA A 59 0.72 -3.58 13.27
C ALA A 59 0.17 -3.15 14.63
N LEU A 60 -0.58 -2.05 14.70
CA LEU A 60 -1.20 -1.58 15.95
C LEU A 60 -2.19 -2.59 16.56
N ARG A 61 -2.80 -3.46 15.75
CA ARG A 61 -3.77 -4.46 16.20
C ARG A 61 -3.16 -5.85 16.42
N SER A 62 -1.89 -6.06 16.10
CA SER A 62 -1.23 -7.35 16.30
C SER A 62 -0.99 -7.60 17.79
N THR A 63 -1.34 -8.77 18.29
CA THR A 63 -1.27 -9.11 19.72
C THR A 63 -0.41 -10.35 20.00
N THR A 64 0.34 -10.81 19.01
CA THR A 64 1.04 -12.09 19.03
C THR A 64 2.56 -11.93 19.01
N ASN A 65 3.26 -13.00 19.40
CA ASN A 65 4.72 -13.06 19.42
C ASN A 65 5.20 -14.42 18.91
N PRO A 66 5.83 -14.51 17.71
CA PRO A 66 6.14 -13.41 16.78
C PRO A 66 4.88 -12.74 16.19
N PRO A 67 4.95 -11.48 15.74
CA PRO A 67 3.80 -10.76 15.20
C PRO A 67 3.13 -11.48 14.04
N SER A 68 1.80 -11.59 14.12
CA SER A 68 0.92 -12.19 13.12
C SER A 68 -0.14 -11.20 12.67
N VAL A 69 -0.61 -11.34 11.42
CA VAL A 69 -1.69 -10.48 10.89
C VAL A 69 -3.03 -11.17 11.15
N PRO A 70 -3.96 -10.57 11.91
CA PRO A 70 -5.30 -11.14 12.04
C PRO A 70 -6.00 -11.13 10.68
N LEU A 71 -6.61 -12.26 10.30
CA LEU A 71 -7.32 -12.41 9.03
C LEU A 71 -8.84 -12.27 9.22
N PRO A 72 -9.58 -11.73 8.24
CA PRO A 72 -11.03 -11.62 8.33
C PRO A 72 -11.65 -13.00 8.49
N ARG A 73 -12.63 -13.12 9.38
CA ARG A 73 -13.37 -14.36 9.56
C ARG A 73 -14.27 -14.58 8.35
N THR A 74 -14.25 -15.79 7.79
CA THR A 74 -15.13 -16.19 6.68
C THR A 74 -16.59 -16.34 7.10
N SER A 75 -16.84 -16.54 8.39
CA SER A 75 -18.16 -16.58 9.02
C SER A 75 -18.07 -16.07 10.45
N LYS A 76 -19.18 -15.53 11.00
CA LYS A 76 -19.28 -15.12 12.41
C LYS A 76 -18.95 -16.28 13.38
N SER A 77 -19.20 -17.51 12.97
CA SER A 77 -18.92 -18.73 13.75
C SER A 77 -17.53 -19.33 13.50
N ALA A 78 -16.80 -18.87 12.48
CA ALA A 78 -15.46 -19.39 12.21
C ALA A 78 -14.46 -18.94 13.30
N PRO A 79 -13.50 -19.79 13.68
CA PRO A 79 -12.46 -19.39 14.61
C PRO A 79 -11.63 -18.24 14.01
N PRO A 80 -11.10 -17.32 14.85
CA PRO A 80 -10.09 -16.37 14.41
C PRO A 80 -8.93 -17.11 13.74
N ARG A 81 -8.45 -16.56 12.63
CA ARG A 81 -7.27 -17.08 11.94
C ARG A 81 -6.27 -15.95 11.78
N GLU A 82 -5.01 -16.29 11.83
CA GLU A 82 -3.90 -15.34 11.72
C GLU A 82 -2.94 -15.79 10.63
N LEU A 83 -2.37 -14.83 9.92
CA LEU A 83 -1.27 -15.05 9.00
C LEU A 83 0.03 -15.04 9.80
N THR A 84 0.70 -16.18 9.81
CA THR A 84 1.99 -16.41 10.46
C THR A 84 3.01 -16.80 9.39
N GLU A 85 4.30 -16.71 9.70
CA GLU A 85 5.35 -17.15 8.77
C GLU A 85 5.20 -18.62 8.37
N SER A 86 4.71 -19.47 9.28
CA SER A 86 4.51 -20.91 9.04
C SER A 86 3.36 -21.23 8.08
N ASN A 87 2.33 -20.39 7.98
CA ASN A 87 1.18 -20.60 7.11
C ASN A 87 1.12 -19.63 5.92
N CYS A 88 2.08 -18.71 5.84
CA CYS A 88 2.17 -17.71 4.78
C CYS A 88 2.55 -18.37 3.44
N PRO A 89 1.86 -18.02 2.34
CA PRO A 89 2.29 -18.46 1.02
C PRO A 89 3.69 -17.91 0.70
N PRO A 90 4.57 -18.67 0.00
CA PRO A 90 5.95 -18.27 -0.28
C PRO A 90 6.08 -16.86 -0.89
N ALA A 91 5.16 -16.48 -1.77
CA ALA A 91 5.14 -15.18 -2.42
C ALA A 91 4.91 -14.00 -1.48
N PHE A 92 4.50 -14.22 -0.22
CA PHE A 92 4.23 -13.18 0.77
C PHE A 92 5.17 -13.22 1.99
N ILE A 93 6.02 -14.25 2.12
CA ILE A 93 6.89 -14.43 3.29
C ILE A 93 7.85 -13.24 3.47
N GLY A 94 8.44 -12.74 2.37
CA GLY A 94 9.36 -11.59 2.43
C GLY A 94 8.69 -10.36 3.05
N PHE A 95 7.48 -10.04 2.58
CA PHE A 95 6.68 -8.92 3.08
C PHE A 95 6.31 -9.10 4.55
N LEU A 96 5.89 -10.31 4.91
CA LEU A 96 5.48 -10.61 6.28
C LEU A 96 6.66 -10.44 7.24
N ARG A 97 7.87 -10.82 6.84
CA ARG A 97 9.09 -10.62 7.64
C ARG A 97 9.39 -9.14 7.86
N VAL A 98 9.44 -8.34 6.79
CA VAL A 98 9.71 -6.88 6.89
C VAL A 98 8.64 -6.17 7.71
N TRP A 99 7.37 -6.54 7.53
CA TRP A 99 6.29 -6.01 8.36
C TRP A 99 6.47 -6.42 9.82
N SER A 100 6.69 -7.71 10.09
CA SER A 100 6.80 -8.26 11.45
C SER A 100 7.97 -7.67 12.25
N SER A 101 9.09 -7.36 11.59
CA SER A 101 10.23 -6.69 12.25
C SER A 101 9.92 -5.25 12.66
N ASN A 102 9.02 -4.59 11.94
CA ASN A 102 8.58 -3.23 12.24
C ASN A 102 7.48 -3.18 13.30
N VAL A 103 6.71 -4.25 13.52
CA VAL A 103 5.57 -4.24 14.47
C VAL A 103 5.98 -3.80 15.88
N PRO A 104 7.03 -4.36 16.54
CA PRO A 104 7.40 -3.94 17.89
C PRO A 104 7.83 -2.47 17.93
N MET A 105 8.48 -1.98 16.88
CA MET A 105 8.92 -0.58 16.80
C MET A 105 7.70 0.35 16.73
N ILE A 106 6.70 0.01 15.91
CA ILE A 106 5.45 0.77 15.78
C ILE A 106 4.69 0.78 17.11
N GLN A 107 4.54 -0.38 17.76
CA GLN A 107 3.76 -0.51 19.00
C GLN A 107 4.41 0.21 20.19
N ASN A 108 5.74 0.34 20.20
CA ASN A 108 6.48 1.06 21.24
C ASN A 108 6.52 2.58 21.03
N LEU A 109 6.01 3.11 19.90
CA LEU A 109 5.88 4.55 19.73
C LEU A 109 4.81 5.11 20.67
N GLU A 110 5.09 6.26 21.28
CA GLU A 110 4.08 7.05 21.98
C GLU A 110 2.91 7.41 21.03
N PRO A 111 1.67 7.58 21.52
CA PRO A 111 0.50 7.86 20.67
C PRO A 111 0.70 9.04 19.72
N GLN A 112 1.42 10.07 20.16
CA GLN A 112 1.73 11.22 19.31
C GLN A 112 2.67 10.87 18.15
N HIS A 113 3.65 10.01 18.39
CA HIS A 113 4.59 9.53 17.35
C HIS A 113 3.97 8.46 16.44
N GLN A 114 3.00 7.69 16.93
CA GLN A 114 2.15 6.84 16.09
C GLN A 114 1.35 7.69 15.08
N HIS A 115 0.75 8.79 15.55
CA HIS A 115 0.05 9.73 14.68
C HIS A 115 1.02 10.39 13.66
N ASP A 116 2.21 10.78 14.08
CA ASP A 116 3.25 11.29 13.17
C ASP A 116 3.65 10.26 12.11
N LEU A 117 3.80 8.98 12.47
CA LEU A 117 4.08 7.91 11.50
C LEU A 117 2.96 7.81 10.46
N ALA A 118 1.69 7.83 10.87
CA ALA A 118 0.56 7.82 9.94
C ALA A 118 0.60 9.01 8.98
N ARG A 119 0.93 10.21 9.48
CA ARG A 119 1.09 11.42 8.67
C ARG A 119 2.24 11.31 7.67
N VAL A 120 3.40 10.80 8.10
CA VAL A 120 4.56 10.60 7.23
C VAL A 120 4.26 9.57 6.12
N ILE A 121 3.53 8.50 6.43
CA ILE A 121 3.04 7.54 5.42
C ILE A 121 2.16 8.24 4.38
N CYS A 122 1.29 9.16 4.81
CA CYS A 122 0.46 9.99 3.93
C CYS A 122 1.22 11.11 3.20
N GLY A 123 2.52 11.29 3.42
CA GLY A 123 3.28 12.42 2.88
C GLY A 123 2.90 13.77 3.51
N LEU A 124 2.25 13.76 4.68
CA LEU A 124 1.85 14.95 5.42
C LEU A 124 2.96 15.41 6.37
N PRO A 125 3.05 16.71 6.71
CA PRO A 125 3.98 17.21 7.71
C PRO A 125 3.71 16.58 9.08
N HIS A 126 4.76 16.14 9.78
CA HIS A 126 4.65 15.66 11.16
C HIS A 126 4.34 16.81 12.13
N LEU A 127 3.78 16.48 13.29
CA LEU A 127 3.37 17.43 14.33
C LEU A 127 4.46 17.60 15.41
N SER A 128 5.17 16.52 15.75
CA SER A 128 6.22 16.59 16.78
C SER A 128 7.50 17.24 16.27
N ASN A 129 8.18 17.97 17.14
CA ASN A 129 9.51 18.51 16.88
C ASN A 129 10.38 18.37 18.15
N PRO A 130 11.45 17.55 18.13
CA PRO A 130 11.96 16.79 16.98
C PRO A 130 11.07 15.59 16.60
N LEU A 131 11.16 15.15 15.35
CA LEU A 131 10.56 13.89 14.89
C LEU A 131 11.31 12.71 15.51
N GLU A 132 10.56 11.70 15.97
CA GLU A 132 11.15 10.46 16.50
C GLU A 132 12.00 9.77 15.42
N ARG A 133 13.24 9.41 15.77
CA ARG A 133 14.28 9.03 14.77
C ARG A 133 13.94 7.79 13.97
N SER A 134 13.12 6.89 14.51
CA SER A 134 12.73 5.63 13.87
C SER A 134 11.65 5.81 12.79
N ILE A 135 10.84 6.88 12.87
CA ILE A 135 9.68 7.08 12.00
C ILE A 135 10.02 7.06 10.50
N PRO A 136 11.07 7.76 10.01
CA PRO A 136 11.38 7.74 8.58
C PRO A 136 11.73 6.34 8.06
N GLY A 137 12.44 5.55 8.86
CA GLY A 137 12.81 4.17 8.51
C GLY A 137 11.59 3.25 8.46
N ILE A 138 10.75 3.29 9.49
CA ILE A 138 9.52 2.50 9.55
C ILE A 138 8.59 2.85 8.38
N ALA A 139 8.42 4.14 8.08
CA ALA A 139 7.58 4.58 6.96
C ALA A 139 8.12 4.09 5.61
N ALA A 140 9.43 4.11 5.40
CA ALA A 140 10.06 3.61 4.18
C ALA A 140 9.84 2.11 4.01
N ASP A 141 10.02 1.30 5.06
CA ASP A 141 9.79 -0.15 5.03
C ASP A 141 8.33 -0.48 4.72
N LEU A 142 7.38 0.18 5.37
CA LEU A 142 5.95 -0.02 5.11
C LEU A 142 5.58 0.37 3.66
N ARG A 143 6.15 1.46 3.15
CA ARG A 143 5.96 1.88 1.76
C ARG A 143 6.61 0.92 0.77
N ALA A 144 7.76 0.33 1.09
CA ALA A 144 8.42 -0.67 0.24
C ALA A 144 7.55 -1.92 0.09
N VAL A 145 7.02 -2.45 1.21
CA VAL A 145 6.07 -3.57 1.17
C VAL A 145 4.81 -3.21 0.39
N ALA A 146 4.27 -2.00 0.60
CA ALA A 146 3.12 -1.50 -0.15
C ALA A 146 3.38 -1.42 -1.66
N ILE A 147 4.55 -0.93 -2.09
CA ILE A 147 4.94 -0.87 -3.50
C ILE A 147 4.91 -2.27 -4.12
N GLU A 148 5.51 -3.25 -3.46
CA GLU A 148 5.56 -4.62 -3.99
C GLU A 148 4.17 -5.27 -4.09
N ILE A 149 3.29 -5.02 -3.13
CA ILE A 149 1.89 -5.45 -3.20
C ILE A 149 1.17 -4.77 -4.37
N SER A 150 1.38 -3.47 -4.53
CA SER A 150 0.67 -2.64 -5.53
C SER A 150 1.16 -2.84 -6.97
N GLN A 151 2.34 -3.42 -7.16
CA GLN A 151 2.82 -3.85 -8.48
C GLN A 151 2.11 -5.12 -8.98
N ARG A 152 1.40 -5.85 -8.12
CA ARG A 152 0.71 -7.07 -8.52
C ARG A 152 -0.56 -6.76 -9.31
N ARG A 153 -0.71 -7.40 -10.47
CA ARG A 153 -1.86 -7.23 -11.35
C ARG A 153 -3.20 -7.46 -10.65
N SER A 154 -3.30 -8.55 -9.88
CA SER A 154 -4.51 -8.91 -9.13
C SER A 154 -4.90 -7.84 -8.11
N PHE A 155 -3.93 -7.10 -7.57
CA PHE A 155 -4.19 -5.99 -6.67
C PHE A 155 -4.74 -4.77 -7.43
N GLN A 156 -4.07 -4.38 -8.52
CA GLN A 156 -4.45 -3.22 -9.34
C GLN A 156 -5.87 -3.34 -9.90
N ASP A 157 -6.25 -4.53 -10.39
CA ASP A 157 -7.56 -4.78 -10.97
C ASP A 157 -8.70 -4.62 -9.94
N ARG A 158 -8.41 -4.76 -8.65
CA ARG A 158 -9.40 -4.68 -7.56
C ARG A 158 -9.38 -3.36 -6.82
N TYR A 159 -8.28 -2.62 -6.90
CA TYR A 159 -8.05 -1.41 -6.11
C TYR A 159 -9.14 -0.34 -6.29
N ALA A 160 -9.64 -0.13 -7.52
CA ALA A 160 -10.75 0.78 -7.79
C ALA A 160 -12.01 0.44 -6.96
N ASN A 161 -12.33 -0.85 -6.84
CA ASN A 161 -13.50 -1.31 -6.09
C ASN A 161 -13.31 -1.10 -4.59
N ASP A 162 -12.08 -1.23 -4.09
CA ASP A 162 -11.79 -0.97 -2.67
C ASP A 162 -11.87 0.50 -2.33
N LEU A 163 -11.37 1.38 -3.21
CA LEU A 163 -11.53 2.83 -3.09
C LEU A 163 -13.00 3.23 -3.06
N GLN A 164 -13.80 2.71 -4.00
CA GLN A 164 -15.23 2.98 -4.02
C GLN A 164 -15.93 2.52 -2.74
N ALA A 165 -15.62 1.31 -2.27
CA ALA A 165 -16.19 0.79 -1.02
C ALA A 165 -15.83 1.68 0.19
N ALA A 166 -14.62 2.22 0.24
CA ALA A 166 -14.19 3.12 1.31
C ALA A 166 -14.85 4.51 1.22
N LEU A 167 -15.14 5.01 0.02
CA LEU A 167 -15.90 6.25 -0.20
C LEU A 167 -17.36 6.09 0.25
N ASP A 168 -17.99 4.98 -0.16
CA ASP A 168 -19.37 4.65 0.18
C ASP A 168 -19.55 4.44 1.69
N ALA A 169 -18.58 3.77 2.33
CA ALA A 169 -18.55 3.58 3.78
C ALA A 169 -18.28 4.91 4.50
N GLY A 170 -19.32 5.56 5.03
CA GLY A 170 -19.23 6.83 5.76
C GLY A 170 -19.99 8.00 5.12
N SER A 171 -20.62 7.81 3.96
CA SER A 171 -21.58 8.77 3.41
C SER A 171 -22.93 8.65 4.11
N ASN A 172 -23.03 9.14 5.35
CA ASN A 172 -24.30 9.24 6.08
C ASN A 172 -25.13 10.44 5.56
N GLY A 173 -25.57 10.39 4.31
CA GLY A 173 -26.56 11.33 3.75
C GLY A 173 -26.01 12.50 2.93
N SER A 174 -24.72 12.52 2.57
CA SER A 174 -24.20 13.49 1.59
C SER A 174 -24.62 13.11 0.16
N SER A 175 -25.28 14.04 -0.54
CA SER A 175 -25.80 13.87 -1.91
C SER A 175 -24.74 13.80 -3.01
N LEU A 176 -23.46 13.95 -2.67
CA LEU A 176 -22.33 13.85 -3.60
C LEU A 176 -21.99 12.36 -3.79
N LYS A 177 -22.50 11.77 -4.87
CA LYS A 177 -22.08 10.45 -5.36
C LYS A 177 -20.67 10.58 -5.95
N VAL A 178 -19.66 10.54 -5.10
CA VAL A 178 -18.27 10.59 -5.52
C VAL A 178 -17.86 9.19 -6.00
N LYS A 179 -17.48 9.11 -7.28
CA LYS A 179 -17.04 7.85 -7.91
C LYS A 179 -15.52 7.83 -7.97
N ALA A 180 -14.92 6.73 -7.53
CA ALA A 180 -13.49 6.50 -7.70
C ALA A 180 -13.14 6.54 -9.19
N SER A 181 -12.20 7.41 -9.58
CA SER A 181 -11.73 7.56 -10.98
C SER A 181 -10.51 6.71 -11.31
N PHE A 182 -10.07 5.85 -10.37
CA PHE A 182 -8.88 5.03 -10.57
C PHE A 182 -9.01 4.12 -11.80
N VAL A 183 -8.03 4.22 -12.71
CA VAL A 183 -7.86 3.31 -13.85
C VAL A 183 -6.49 2.62 -13.67
N PRO A 184 -6.44 1.27 -13.67
CA PRO A 184 -5.17 0.57 -13.54
C PRO A 184 -4.22 0.93 -14.70
N PRO A 185 -2.89 0.98 -14.46
CA PRO A 185 -1.93 1.25 -15.50
C PRO A 185 -2.11 0.29 -16.69
N PRO A 186 -2.00 0.77 -17.95
CA PRO A 186 -2.09 -0.10 -19.11
C PRO A 186 -0.98 -1.16 -19.08
N VAL A 187 -1.29 -2.35 -19.57
CA VAL A 187 -0.30 -3.40 -19.81
C VAL A 187 0.55 -2.92 -20.98
N TYR A 188 1.80 -2.57 -20.73
CA TYR A 188 2.75 -2.52 -21.82
C TYR A 188 3.20 -3.95 -22.06
N ASP A 189 2.57 -4.63 -23.02
CA ASP A 189 3.22 -5.79 -23.62
C ASP A 189 4.55 -5.27 -24.18
N GLY A 190 5.66 -5.69 -23.57
CA GLY A 190 6.99 -5.46 -24.09
C GLY A 190 7.15 -6.23 -25.39
N ALA A 191 6.52 -5.76 -26.47
CA ALA A 191 6.90 -6.11 -27.82
C ALA A 191 8.34 -5.60 -27.98
N GLY A 192 9.26 -6.56 -28.09
CA GLY A 192 10.69 -6.31 -28.05
C GLY A 192 11.12 -5.17 -28.96
N TYR A 193 12.15 -4.45 -28.51
CA TYR A 193 13.04 -3.74 -29.41
C TYR A 193 13.61 -4.76 -30.41
N SER A 194 12.93 -4.96 -31.54
CA SER A 194 13.54 -5.46 -32.75
C SER A 194 14.35 -4.31 -33.33
N ASP A 195 15.63 -4.31 -32.98
CA ASP A 195 16.65 -3.50 -33.64
C ASP A 195 16.61 -3.73 -35.16
N GLY A 196 16.48 -2.64 -35.91
CA GLY A 196 17.10 -2.48 -37.21
C GLY A 196 16.57 -3.30 -38.40
N LYS A 197 15.44 -2.91 -38.98
CA LYS A 197 15.33 -2.87 -40.46
C LYS A 197 15.13 -1.44 -40.93
N TYR A 198 16.22 -0.92 -41.48
CA TYR A 198 16.38 0.33 -42.20
C TYR A 198 15.20 0.69 -43.10
N GLY A 199 14.79 1.96 -43.04
CA GLY A 199 14.20 2.66 -44.18
C GLY A 199 13.14 3.69 -43.81
N GLY A 200 13.51 4.96 -43.65
CA GLY A 200 12.53 6.05 -43.72
C GLY A 200 12.87 7.33 -42.97
N LYS A 201 13.67 8.19 -43.61
CA LYS A 201 13.81 9.65 -43.44
C LYS A 201 12.99 10.30 -42.32
N TYR A 202 13.64 10.66 -41.21
CA TYR A 202 13.25 11.82 -40.41
C TYR A 202 14.50 12.64 -40.07
N GLY A 203 14.44 13.94 -40.35
CA GLY A 203 15.56 14.87 -40.27
C GLY A 203 16.07 15.08 -38.85
N SER A 204 17.38 15.22 -38.74
CA SER A 204 18.07 15.53 -37.49
C SER A 204 17.59 16.86 -36.89
N PRO A 205 17.39 16.96 -35.57
CA PRO A 205 17.24 18.25 -34.90
C PRO A 205 18.60 18.97 -34.80
N PRO A 206 18.62 20.31 -34.73
CA PRO A 206 19.87 21.09 -34.68
C PRO A 206 20.55 20.95 -33.30
N ALA A 207 21.89 20.92 -33.31
CA ALA A 207 22.71 20.89 -32.10
C ALA A 207 22.59 22.20 -31.30
N SER A 208 22.45 22.09 -29.97
CA SER A 208 22.53 23.22 -29.05
C SER A 208 23.99 23.61 -28.75
N PRO A 209 24.29 24.91 -28.52
CA PRO A 209 25.65 25.42 -28.41
C PRO A 209 26.30 25.13 -27.06
N ALA A 210 27.59 24.80 -27.08
CA ALA A 210 28.42 24.59 -25.90
C ALA A 210 28.72 25.94 -25.19
N SER A 211 28.49 25.98 -23.89
CA SER A 211 28.87 27.12 -23.04
C SER A 211 30.38 27.10 -22.77
N ALA A 212 31.05 28.16 -23.19
CA ALA A 212 32.45 28.43 -22.89
C ALA A 212 32.61 29.02 -21.48
N PHE A 213 33.58 28.50 -20.73
CA PHE A 213 34.10 29.14 -19.52
C PHE A 213 35.34 29.98 -19.87
N PRO A 214 35.46 31.24 -19.41
CA PRO A 214 36.68 32.04 -19.53
C PRO A 214 37.53 31.98 -18.22
N PRO A 215 38.74 32.58 -18.22
CA PRO A 215 39.95 32.03 -17.58
C PRO A 215 40.13 32.34 -16.09
#